data_AF-A0A9D2TE26-F1
#
_entry.id   AF-A0A9D2TE26-F1
#
_cell.length_a   1.000
_cell.length_b   1.000
_cell.length_c   1.000
_cell.angle_alpha   90.00
_cell.angle_beta   90.00
_cell.angle_gamma   90.00
#
_symmetry.space_group_name_H-M   'P 1'
#
loop_
_entity.id
_entity.type
_entity.pdbx_description
1 polymer ?
#
loop_
_entity_poly.entity_id
_entity_poly.type
_entity_poly.pdbx_seq_one_letter_code
_entity_poly.pdbx_strand_id
1 'polypeptide(L)'
;MMREIFPFLTAAGLLLILAFTAILLVRKRMQRGEIVQAVVKKAEINDSDPNGSTLVTLTYCFSWEGRTLEIQQKPQYGILPPSEGERQALRWDAKSRRLRELPTGRSLVMPILLYAFGLSFLVLAGGFAAVFSRWFSVIFPTTILEFLSFIAVVIWLSRRQRRTFQAQLNDGILRPVQATFSGYVRRLDSSNEIYDVPLYLCSWNGRTYRIESGSGRRPCRPGDVITIYRDIRNGHVTEAPGRFRALRKHR
;
A
#
# COMPACT_ATOMS: atom_id res chain seq x y z
N MET A 1 -4.35 42.98 -7.73
CA MET A 1 -4.72 42.21 -6.52
C MET A 1 -5.97 41.33 -6.70
N MET A 2 -7.23 41.82 -6.66
CA MET A 2 -8.40 40.91 -6.79
C MET A 2 -8.45 40.11 -8.11
N ARG A 3 -8.08 40.73 -9.25
CA ARG A 3 -8.03 40.05 -10.57
C ARG A 3 -7.00 38.91 -10.65
N GLU A 4 -5.94 38.96 -9.84
CA GLU A 4 -4.86 37.96 -9.87
C GLU A 4 -5.14 36.81 -8.90
N ILE A 5 -5.82 37.07 -7.77
CA ILE A 5 -6.09 36.06 -6.73
C ILE A 5 -7.34 35.22 -7.06
N PHE A 6 -8.32 35.80 -7.75
CA PHE A 6 -9.55 35.11 -8.15
C PHE A 6 -9.32 33.80 -8.95
N PRO A 7 -8.43 33.73 -9.97
CA PRO A 7 -8.16 32.48 -10.68
C PRO A 7 -7.49 31.41 -9.80
N PHE A 8 -6.70 31.79 -8.80
CA PHE A 8 -6.12 30.83 -7.85
C PHE A 8 -7.17 30.27 -6.89
N LEU A 9 -8.08 31.10 -6.40
CA LEU A 9 -9.19 30.68 -5.54
C LEU A 9 -10.15 29.73 -6.26
N THR A 10 -10.49 30.03 -7.53
CA THR A 10 -11.34 29.15 -8.33
C THR A 10 -10.64 27.83 -8.65
N ALA A 11 -9.35 27.85 -9.00
CA ALA A 11 -8.56 26.64 -9.23
C ALA A 11 -8.45 25.76 -7.97
N ALA A 12 -8.21 26.36 -6.80
CA ALA A 12 -8.17 25.64 -5.52
C ALA A 12 -9.53 25.03 -5.14
N GLY A 13 -10.63 25.74 -5.39
CA GLY A 13 -11.99 25.23 -5.18
C GLY A 13 -12.32 24.05 -6.11
N LEU A 14 -11.90 24.13 -7.37
CA LEU A 14 -12.08 23.04 -8.35
C LEU A 14 -11.25 21.81 -7.96
N LEU A 15 -10.02 22.01 -7.48
CA LEU A 15 -9.17 20.95 -6.92
C LEU A 15 -9.79 20.28 -5.69
N LEU A 16 -10.42 21.03 -4.78
CA LEU A 16 -11.15 20.47 -3.64
C LEU A 16 -12.29 19.55 -4.09
N ILE A 17 -13.10 19.99 -5.04
CA ILE A 17 -14.23 19.22 -5.57
C ILE A 17 -13.72 17.94 -6.25
N LEU A 18 -12.67 18.05 -7.07
CA LEU A 18 -12.04 16.89 -7.72
C LEU A 18 -11.43 15.91 -6.71
N ALA A 19 -10.70 16.40 -5.71
CA ALA A 19 -10.13 15.56 -4.67
C ALA A 19 -11.24 14.86 -3.85
N PHE A 20 -12.30 15.58 -3.49
CA PHE A 20 -13.42 15.03 -2.73
C PHE A 20 -14.20 13.96 -3.52
N THR A 21 -14.51 14.25 -4.78
CA THR A 21 -15.16 13.27 -5.67
C THR A 21 -14.28 12.04 -5.89
N ALA A 22 -12.98 12.21 -6.06
CA ALA A 22 -12.02 11.11 -6.13
C ALA A 22 -12.02 10.26 -4.84
N ILE A 23 -12.02 10.89 -3.66
CA ILE A 23 -12.10 10.17 -2.37
C ILE A 23 -13.37 9.32 -2.30
N LEU A 24 -14.53 9.89 -2.64
CA LEU A 24 -15.81 9.17 -2.61
C LEU A 24 -15.82 8.00 -3.61
N LEU A 25 -15.33 8.22 -4.82
CA LEU A 25 -15.25 7.18 -5.85
C LEU A 25 -14.32 6.04 -5.44
N VAL A 26 -13.14 6.37 -4.90
CA VAL A 26 -12.18 5.37 -4.40
C VAL A 26 -12.80 4.58 -3.26
N ARG A 27 -13.44 5.23 -2.29
CA ARG A 27 -14.11 4.57 -1.17
C ARG A 27 -15.22 3.65 -1.66
N LYS A 28 -16.09 4.11 -2.55
CA LYS A 28 -17.16 3.31 -3.16
C LYS A 28 -16.61 2.10 -3.90
N ARG A 29 -15.50 2.26 -4.64
CA ARG A 29 -14.85 1.16 -5.37
C ARG A 29 -14.22 0.14 -4.43
N MET A 30 -13.61 0.58 -3.34
CA MET A 30 -13.03 -0.29 -2.31
C MET A 30 -14.09 -1.05 -1.50
N GLN A 31 -15.25 -0.44 -1.29
CA GLN A 31 -16.37 -1.03 -0.56
C GLN A 31 -17.36 -1.80 -1.45
N ARG A 32 -17.06 -1.97 -2.73
CA ARG A 32 -17.90 -2.75 -3.65
C ARG A 32 -17.75 -4.25 -3.41
N GLY A 33 -18.87 -4.97 -3.49
CA GLY A 33 -18.93 -6.42 -3.33
C GLY A 33 -19.21 -6.87 -1.90
N GLU A 34 -19.52 -8.16 -1.76
CA GLU A 34 -19.85 -8.82 -0.50
C GLU A 34 -18.61 -9.49 0.08
N ILE A 35 -18.52 -9.59 1.40
CA ILE A 35 -17.42 -10.30 2.06
C ILE A 35 -17.79 -11.78 2.08
N VAL A 36 -16.96 -12.61 1.45
CA VAL A 36 -17.10 -14.07 1.39
C VAL A 36 -15.91 -14.73 2.06
N GLN A 37 -16.14 -15.86 2.72
CA GLN A 37 -15.05 -16.72 3.17
C GLN A 37 -14.72 -17.70 2.04
N ALA A 38 -13.56 -17.52 1.43
CA ALA A 38 -13.08 -18.38 0.37
C ALA A 38 -11.96 -19.30 0.86
N VAL A 39 -12.01 -20.55 0.43
CA VAL A 39 -11.02 -21.58 0.73
C VAL A 39 -10.02 -21.63 -0.42
N VAL A 40 -8.73 -21.67 -0.10
CA VAL A 40 -7.68 -21.86 -1.09
C VAL A 40 -7.72 -23.31 -1.55
N LYS A 41 -8.14 -23.55 -2.79
CA LYS A 41 -8.24 -24.89 -3.37
C LYS A 41 -6.90 -25.38 -3.92
N LYS A 42 -6.16 -24.48 -4.58
CA LYS A 42 -4.89 -24.81 -5.22
C LYS A 42 -4.00 -23.57 -5.31
N ALA A 43 -2.70 -23.76 -5.08
CA ALA A 43 -1.68 -22.76 -5.36
C ALA A 43 -0.72 -23.26 -6.44
N GLU A 44 -0.87 -22.75 -7.66
CA GLU A 44 0.04 -23.06 -8.77
C GLU A 44 1.21 -22.11 -8.74
N ILE A 45 2.41 -22.66 -8.87
CA ILE A 45 3.67 -21.92 -8.83
C ILE A 45 4.30 -22.03 -10.20
N ASN A 46 4.58 -20.89 -10.80
CA ASN A 46 5.37 -20.79 -12.01
C ASN A 46 6.71 -20.14 -11.67
N ASP A 47 7.77 -20.94 -11.72
CA ASP A 47 9.16 -20.52 -11.46
C ASP A 47 10.00 -20.53 -12.76
N SER A 48 9.36 -20.29 -13.90
CA SER A 48 10.03 -20.31 -15.21
C SER A 48 11.09 -19.22 -15.38
N ASP A 49 11.02 -18.13 -14.60
CA ASP A 49 12.01 -17.06 -14.62
C ASP A 49 13.02 -17.26 -13.47
N PRO A 50 14.23 -17.78 -13.73
CA PRO A 50 15.22 -18.04 -12.69
C PRO A 50 15.77 -16.75 -12.06
N ASN A 51 15.62 -15.61 -12.74
CA ASN A 51 16.12 -14.30 -12.30
C ASN A 51 15.02 -13.40 -11.73
N GLY A 52 13.78 -13.87 -11.70
CA GLY A 52 12.62 -13.10 -11.27
C GLY A 52 11.96 -13.63 -10.00
N SER A 53 11.04 -12.82 -9.49
CA SER A 53 10.10 -13.24 -8.45
C SER A 53 9.20 -14.36 -8.96
N THR A 54 8.96 -15.33 -8.08
CA THR A 54 8.12 -16.48 -8.38
C THR A 54 6.68 -16.02 -8.63
N LEU A 55 6.10 -16.45 -9.76
CA LEU A 55 4.73 -16.14 -10.12
C LEU A 55 3.78 -17.16 -9.51
N VAL A 56 2.78 -16.68 -8.77
CA VAL A 56 1.85 -17.54 -8.04
C VAL A 56 0.43 -17.28 -8.52
N THR A 57 -0.28 -18.36 -8.84
CA THR A 57 -1.68 -18.33 -9.25
C THR A 57 -2.52 -19.08 -8.22
N LEU A 58 -3.48 -18.38 -7.61
CA LEU A 58 -4.33 -18.91 -6.56
C LEU A 58 -5.73 -19.21 -7.09
N THR A 59 -6.24 -20.39 -6.78
CA THR A 59 -7.62 -20.77 -7.06
C THR A 59 -8.41 -20.85 -5.76
N TYR A 60 -9.49 -20.07 -5.69
CA TYR A 60 -10.36 -19.99 -4.53
C TYR A 60 -11.69 -20.68 -4.80
N CYS A 61 -12.21 -21.36 -3.78
CA CYS A 61 -13.53 -21.98 -3.77
C CYS A 61 -14.37 -21.39 -2.63
N PHE A 62 -15.60 -20.98 -2.90
CA PHE A 62 -16.51 -20.42 -1.90
C PHE A 62 -17.97 -20.65 -2.25
N SER A 63 -18.84 -20.68 -1.25
CA SER A 63 -20.29 -20.73 -1.45
C SER A 63 -20.88 -19.33 -1.60
N TRP A 64 -21.67 -19.11 -2.63
CA TRP A 64 -22.40 -17.85 -2.85
C TRP A 64 -23.78 -18.16 -3.48
N GLU A 65 -24.84 -17.61 -2.91
CA GLU A 65 -26.24 -17.86 -3.32
C GLU A 65 -26.58 -19.36 -3.48
N GLY A 66 -26.10 -20.20 -2.55
CA GLY A 66 -26.35 -21.64 -2.57
C GLY A 66 -25.58 -22.43 -3.63
N ARG A 67 -24.67 -21.79 -4.38
CA ARG A 67 -23.77 -22.44 -5.35
C ARG A 67 -22.32 -22.36 -4.91
N THR A 68 -21.55 -23.39 -5.20
CA THR A 68 -20.10 -23.39 -5.00
C THR A 68 -19.43 -22.80 -6.23
N LEU A 69 -18.74 -21.68 -6.07
CA LEU A 69 -18.01 -21.00 -7.13
C LEU A 69 -16.52 -21.25 -6.99
N GLU A 70 -15.87 -21.54 -8.11
CA GLU A 70 -14.41 -21.67 -8.21
C GLU A 70 -13.88 -20.56 -9.11
N ILE A 71 -12.99 -19.74 -8.56
CA ILE A 71 -12.44 -18.57 -9.24
C ILE A 71 -10.92 -18.60 -9.15
N GLN A 72 -10.28 -18.63 -10.33
CA GLN A 72 -8.84 -18.45 -10.46
C GLN A 72 -8.52 -16.95 -10.43
N GLN A 73 -7.64 -16.55 -9.52
CA GLN A 73 -7.14 -15.18 -9.49
C GLN A 73 -6.09 -14.96 -10.58
N LYS A 74 -5.86 -13.68 -10.90
CA LYS A 74 -4.75 -13.31 -11.76
C LYS A 74 -3.42 -13.75 -11.12
N PRO A 75 -2.44 -14.14 -11.93
CA PRO A 75 -1.10 -14.42 -11.42
C PRO A 75 -0.53 -13.20 -10.69
N GLN A 76 0.03 -13.42 -9.50
CA GLN A 76 0.62 -12.37 -8.68
C GLN A 76 2.10 -12.67 -8.41
N TYR A 77 2.91 -11.61 -8.34
CA TYR A 77 4.32 -11.66 -7.97
C TYR A 77 4.52 -11.25 -6.50
N GLY A 78 5.56 -11.77 -5.86
CA GLY A 78 5.97 -11.35 -4.51
C GLY A 78 4.97 -11.71 -3.41
N ILE A 79 4.17 -12.77 -3.62
CA ILE A 79 3.27 -13.33 -2.61
C ILE A 79 3.79 -14.67 -2.10
N LEU A 80 3.65 -14.90 -0.81
CA LEU A 80 3.76 -16.22 -0.21
C LEU A 80 2.37 -16.84 -0.14
N PRO A 81 2.10 -17.91 -0.93
CA PRO A 81 0.77 -18.45 -1.02
C PRO A 81 0.27 -18.92 0.35
N PRO A 82 -1.01 -18.68 0.66
CA PRO A 82 -1.67 -19.37 1.76
C PRO A 82 -1.65 -20.88 1.56
N SER A 83 -1.79 -21.62 2.65
CA SER A 83 -1.79 -23.07 2.60
C SER A 83 -3.07 -23.57 1.94
N GLU A 84 -3.01 -24.70 1.23
CA GLU A 84 -4.21 -25.32 0.66
C GLU A 84 -5.17 -25.68 1.80
N GLY A 85 -6.45 -25.33 1.64
CA GLY A 85 -7.47 -25.45 2.68
C GLY A 85 -7.56 -24.26 3.65
N GLU A 86 -6.65 -23.28 3.59
CA GLU A 86 -6.73 -22.08 4.42
C GLU A 86 -7.91 -21.20 4.00
N ARG A 87 -8.67 -20.70 4.98
CA ARG A 87 -9.82 -19.83 4.77
C ARG A 87 -9.37 -18.37 4.76
N GLN A 88 -9.75 -17.65 3.71
CA GLN A 88 -9.48 -16.23 3.59
C GLN A 88 -10.78 -15.43 3.42
N ALA A 89 -10.85 -14.30 4.12
CA ALA A 89 -11.92 -13.34 3.93
C ALA A 89 -11.60 -12.46 2.73
N LEU A 90 -12.41 -12.55 1.69
CA LEU A 90 -12.21 -11.85 0.42
C LEU A 90 -13.51 -11.14 0.01
N ARG A 91 -13.41 -10.16 -0.89
CA ARG A 91 -14.57 -9.42 -1.41
C ARG A 91 -14.96 -9.95 -2.79
N TRP A 92 -16.17 -10.48 -2.90
CA TRP A 92 -16.76 -10.93 -4.15
C TRP A 92 -17.53 -9.80 -4.83
N ASP A 93 -17.12 -9.40 -6.04
CA ASP A 93 -17.87 -8.46 -6.88
C ASP A 93 -18.57 -9.22 -8.01
N ALA A 94 -19.82 -9.61 -7.77
CA ALA A 94 -20.65 -10.39 -8.70
C ALA A 94 -20.73 -9.77 -10.10
N LYS A 95 -20.77 -8.43 -10.19
CA LYS A 95 -20.84 -7.70 -11.48
C LYS A 95 -19.58 -7.85 -12.32
N SER A 96 -18.40 -7.95 -11.70
CA SER A 96 -17.13 -8.11 -12.42
C SER A 96 -16.60 -9.54 -12.41
N ARG A 97 -17.30 -10.47 -11.73
CA ARG A 97 -16.87 -11.84 -11.44
C ARG A 97 -15.43 -11.91 -10.93
N ARG A 98 -15.06 -10.95 -10.09
CA ARG A 98 -13.71 -10.86 -9.52
C ARG A 98 -13.78 -10.98 -8.02
N LEU A 99 -12.89 -11.83 -7.53
CA LEU A 99 -12.52 -11.88 -6.14
C LEU A 99 -11.45 -10.82 -5.89
N ARG A 100 -11.69 -9.95 -4.91
CA ARG A 100 -10.79 -8.87 -4.53
C ARG A 100 -10.32 -9.09 -3.11
N GLU A 101 -9.07 -8.78 -2.85
CA GLU A 101 -8.57 -8.70 -1.49
C GLU A 101 -9.33 -7.61 -0.73
N LEU A 102 -9.57 -7.86 0.57
CA LEU A 102 -10.04 -6.80 1.44
C LEU A 102 -9.06 -5.64 1.36
N PRO A 103 -9.52 -4.39 1.20
CA PRO A 103 -8.63 -3.25 1.15
C PRO A 103 -7.82 -3.22 2.44
N THR A 104 -6.58 -3.72 2.36
CA THR A 104 -5.60 -3.52 3.41
C THR A 104 -5.39 -2.01 3.47
N GLY A 105 -5.34 -1.43 4.66
CA GLY A 105 -5.20 0.02 4.88
C GLY A 105 -3.88 0.63 4.34
N ARG A 106 -3.24 -0.04 3.38
CA ARG A 106 -2.03 0.31 2.64
C ARG A 106 -2.28 1.23 1.44
N SER A 107 -3.52 1.50 1.05
CA SER A 107 -3.75 2.45 -0.04
C SER A 107 -3.33 3.86 0.39
N LEU A 108 -2.11 4.26 0.00
CA LEU A 108 -1.57 5.62 0.16
C LEU A 108 -2.44 6.66 -0.55
N VAL A 109 -3.29 6.24 -1.48
CA VAL A 109 -4.21 7.09 -2.23
C VAL A 109 -5.15 7.87 -1.30
N MET A 110 -5.73 7.23 -0.29
CA MET A 110 -6.67 7.90 0.61
C MET A 110 -6.02 8.99 1.49
N PRO A 111 -4.88 8.74 2.17
CA PRO A 111 -4.19 9.81 2.91
C PRO A 111 -3.59 10.88 1.98
N ILE A 112 -3.11 10.55 0.78
CA ILE A 112 -2.64 11.55 -0.20
C ILE A 112 -3.80 12.46 -0.64
N LEU A 113 -4.98 11.88 -0.94
CA LEU A 113 -6.15 12.67 -1.32
C LEU A 113 -6.66 13.55 -0.17
N LEU A 114 -6.68 13.04 1.07
CA LEU A 114 -7.03 13.84 2.25
C LEU A 114 -6.03 14.98 2.47
N TYR A 115 -4.75 14.75 2.19
CA TYR A 115 -3.74 15.80 2.26
C TYR A 115 -3.93 16.85 1.16
N ALA A 116 -4.11 16.44 -0.09
CA ALA A 116 -4.40 17.35 -1.19
C ALA A 116 -5.65 18.19 -0.93
N PHE A 117 -6.68 17.58 -0.32
CA PHE A 117 -7.88 18.27 0.13
C PHE A 117 -7.58 19.30 1.22
N GLY A 118 -6.83 18.93 2.27
CA GLY A 118 -6.41 19.85 3.33
C GLY A 118 -5.58 21.03 2.83
N LEU A 119 -4.64 20.77 1.92
CA LEU A 119 -3.79 21.79 1.32
C LEU A 119 -4.59 22.76 0.45
N SER A 120 -5.51 22.24 -0.38
CA SER A 120 -6.40 23.07 -1.21
C SER A 120 -7.33 23.94 -0.36
N PHE A 121 -7.78 23.44 0.79
CA PHE A 121 -8.55 24.23 1.77
C PHE A 121 -7.72 25.34 2.42
N LEU A 122 -6.47 25.07 2.79
CA LEU A 122 -5.56 26.07 3.34
C LEU A 122 -5.27 27.20 2.34
N VAL A 123 -5.03 26.87 1.07
CA VAL A 123 -4.82 27.86 0.00
C VAL A 123 -6.06 28.74 -0.18
N LEU A 124 -7.26 28.15 -0.11
CA LEU A 124 -8.53 28.89 -0.14
C LEU A 124 -8.68 29.84 1.05
N ALA A 125 -8.38 29.36 2.26
CA ALA A 125 -8.43 30.16 3.48
C ALA A 125 -7.40 31.31 3.47
N GLY A 126 -6.17 31.04 3.02
CA GLY A 126 -5.11 32.03 2.87
C GLY A 126 -5.42 33.08 1.79
N GLY A 127 -5.96 32.65 0.64
CA GLY A 127 -6.43 33.56 -0.41
C GLY A 127 -7.58 34.45 0.05
N PHE A 128 -8.52 33.90 0.84
CA PHE A 128 -9.61 34.67 1.44
C PHE A 128 -9.10 35.71 2.45
N ALA A 129 -8.14 35.33 3.31
CA ALA A 129 -7.51 36.24 4.26
C ALA A 129 -6.69 37.36 3.57
N ALA A 130 -6.03 37.06 2.45
CA ALA A 130 -5.27 38.03 1.67
C ALA A 130 -6.16 39.04 0.91
N VAL A 131 -7.38 38.65 0.52
CA VAL A 131 -8.35 39.57 -0.10
C VAL A 131 -8.98 40.51 0.92
N PHE A 132 -9.23 40.03 2.14
CA PHE A 132 -9.84 40.84 3.20
C PHE A 132 -8.84 41.65 4.06
N SER A 133 -7.54 41.32 4.05
CA SER A 133 -6.52 42.06 4.81
C SER A 133 -5.51 42.76 3.89
N ARG A 134 -5.39 44.08 4.03
CA ARG A 134 -4.50 44.94 3.20
C ARG A 134 -3.01 44.83 3.54
N TRP A 135 -2.58 43.84 4.31
CA TRP A 135 -1.24 43.80 4.89
C TRP A 135 -0.43 42.58 4.45
N PHE A 136 0.72 42.86 3.83
CA PHE A 136 1.77 41.91 3.43
C PHE A 136 2.27 41.04 4.61
N SER A 137 1.96 41.43 5.86
CA SER A 137 2.34 40.73 7.09
C SER A 137 1.63 39.39 7.32
N VAL A 138 0.59 39.06 6.54
CA VAL A 138 -0.17 37.80 6.68
C VAL A 138 0.36 36.70 5.75
N ILE A 139 0.96 37.04 4.61
CA ILE A 139 1.39 36.08 3.57
C ILE A 139 2.62 35.25 4.01
N PHE A 140 3.56 35.87 4.72
CA PHE A 140 4.77 35.21 5.24
C PHE A 140 4.47 34.17 6.34
N PRO A 141 3.64 34.46 7.36
CA PRO A 141 3.28 33.44 8.35
C PRO A 141 2.40 32.32 7.77
N THR A 142 1.52 32.59 6.80
CA THR A 142 0.69 31.52 6.20
C THR A 142 1.51 30.54 5.36
N THR A 143 2.47 31.02 4.57
CA THR A 143 3.37 30.15 3.78
C THR A 143 4.31 29.32 4.68
N ILE A 144 4.81 29.89 5.76
CA ILE A 144 5.57 29.15 6.77
C ILE A 144 4.68 28.10 7.45
N LEU A 145 3.43 28.43 7.77
CA LEU A 145 2.48 27.48 8.36
C LEU A 145 2.17 26.33 7.41
N GLU A 146 2.01 26.61 6.11
CA GLU A 146 1.83 25.58 5.08
C GLU A 146 3.05 24.65 4.99
N PHE A 147 4.26 25.21 4.96
CA PHE A 147 5.49 24.41 4.95
C PHE A 147 5.65 23.56 6.22
N LEU A 148 5.39 24.12 7.40
CA LEU A 148 5.38 23.39 8.66
C LEU A 148 4.29 22.31 8.69
N SER A 149 3.11 22.58 8.12
CA SER A 149 2.03 21.60 8.01
C SER A 149 2.42 20.44 7.08
N PHE A 150 3.11 20.71 5.97
CA PHE A 150 3.64 19.69 5.07
C PHE A 150 4.65 18.80 5.81
N ILE A 151 5.62 19.40 6.52
CA ILE A 151 6.60 18.66 7.31
C ILE A 151 5.89 17.83 8.40
N ALA A 152 4.93 18.42 9.11
CA ALA A 152 4.16 17.73 10.15
C ALA A 152 3.40 16.54 9.57
N VAL A 153 2.83 16.67 8.37
CA VAL A 153 2.14 15.57 7.67
C VAL A 153 3.10 14.48 7.23
N VAL A 154 4.27 14.81 6.66
CA VAL A 154 5.28 13.80 6.30
C VAL A 154 5.74 13.02 7.54
N ILE A 155 5.99 13.71 8.64
CA ILE A 155 6.35 13.09 9.92
C ILE A 155 5.19 12.23 10.45
N TRP A 156 3.95 12.74 10.39
CA TRP A 156 2.76 12.02 10.84
C TRP A 156 2.49 10.77 9.99
N LEU A 157 2.62 10.84 8.67
CA LEU A 157 2.52 9.71 7.74
C LEU A 157 3.56 8.64 8.09
N SER A 158 4.83 9.04 8.29
CA SER A 158 5.89 8.11 8.68
C SER A 158 5.60 7.45 10.03
N ARG A 159 5.16 8.22 11.03
CA ARG A 159 4.77 7.69 12.35
C ARG A 159 3.55 6.78 12.26
N ARG A 160 2.55 7.15 11.46
CA ARG A 160 1.33 6.37 11.24
C ARG A 160 1.67 5.04 10.58
N GLN A 161 2.49 5.03 9.54
CA GLN A 161 2.94 3.80 8.90
C GLN A 161 3.60 2.85 9.90
N ARG A 162 4.47 3.36 10.77
CA ARG A 162 5.10 2.54 11.84
C ARG A 162 4.09 2.02 12.84
N ARG A 163 3.18 2.87 13.33
CA ARG A 163 2.13 2.46 14.28
C ARG A 163 1.21 1.41 13.68
N THR A 164 0.77 1.59 12.43
CA THR A 164 -0.05 0.62 11.72
C THR A 164 0.69 -0.70 11.53
N PHE A 165 1.96 -0.67 11.15
CA PHE A 165 2.79 -1.87 11.00
C PHE A 165 2.94 -2.60 12.35
N GLN A 166 3.22 -1.87 13.43
CA GLN A 166 3.34 -2.44 14.77
C GLN A 166 2.02 -3.00 15.28
N ALA A 167 0.90 -2.30 15.07
CA ALA A 167 -0.43 -2.80 15.39
C ALA A 167 -0.72 -4.08 14.61
N GLN A 168 -0.42 -4.13 13.32
CA GLN A 168 -0.61 -5.33 12.49
C GLN A 168 0.27 -6.51 12.92
N LEU A 169 1.46 -6.25 13.45
CA LEU A 169 2.29 -7.29 14.07
C LEU A 169 1.69 -7.79 15.38
N ASN A 170 1.22 -6.89 16.23
CA ASN A 170 0.62 -7.24 17.52
C ASN A 170 -0.70 -7.99 17.33
N ASP A 171 -1.50 -7.61 16.34
CA ASP A 171 -2.75 -8.26 15.94
C ASP A 171 -2.50 -9.60 15.23
N GLY A 172 -1.24 -9.97 15.00
CA GLY A 172 -0.84 -11.22 14.35
C GLY A 172 -1.16 -11.28 12.85
N ILE A 173 -1.59 -10.17 12.24
CA ILE A 173 -1.90 -10.07 10.81
C ILE A 173 -0.63 -10.22 9.97
N LEU A 174 0.47 -9.62 10.44
CA LEU A 174 1.79 -9.76 9.83
C LEU A 174 2.57 -10.86 10.55
N ARG A 175 2.93 -11.92 9.83
CA ARG A 175 3.77 -13.00 10.35
C ARG A 175 5.22 -12.82 9.88
N PRO A 176 6.19 -12.89 10.80
CA PRO A 176 7.60 -12.88 10.42
C PRO A 176 7.93 -14.19 9.68
N VAL A 177 8.63 -14.04 8.55
CA VAL A 177 9.16 -15.12 7.72
C VAL A 177 10.66 -14.87 7.57
N GLN A 178 11.46 -15.90 7.78
CA GLN A 178 12.89 -15.81 7.52
C GLN A 178 13.15 -15.90 6.02
N ALA A 179 14.01 -15.02 5.55
CA ALA A 179 14.44 -15.01 4.16
C ALA A 179 15.93 -14.70 4.07
N THR A 180 16.60 -15.33 3.12
CA THR A 180 17.99 -15.03 2.80
C THR A 180 18.04 -14.02 1.67
N PHE A 181 18.85 -12.98 1.84
CA PHE A 181 19.08 -12.02 0.77
C PHE A 181 19.97 -12.64 -0.30
N SER A 182 19.49 -12.69 -1.53
CA SER A 182 20.23 -13.30 -2.65
C SER A 182 21.01 -12.27 -3.47
N GLY A 183 20.62 -11.01 -3.43
CA GLY A 183 21.23 -9.95 -4.24
C GLY A 183 20.19 -8.97 -4.78
N TYR A 184 20.59 -8.18 -5.78
CA TYR A 184 19.71 -7.22 -6.45
C TYR A 184 19.42 -7.66 -7.88
N VAL A 185 18.18 -7.50 -8.31
CA VAL A 185 17.73 -7.73 -9.68
C VAL A 185 17.41 -6.38 -10.30
N ARG A 186 17.93 -6.14 -11.51
CA ARG A 186 17.63 -4.92 -12.27
C ARG A 186 16.23 -5.01 -12.87
N ARG A 187 15.37 -4.07 -12.50
CA ARG A 187 14.05 -3.89 -13.10
C ARG A 187 14.00 -2.55 -13.83
N LEU A 188 13.22 -2.52 -14.91
CA LEU A 188 12.87 -1.28 -15.60
C LEU A 188 11.57 -0.74 -15.01
N ASP A 189 11.57 0.54 -14.67
CA ASP A 189 10.35 1.24 -14.27
C ASP A 189 9.53 1.62 -15.51
N SER A 190 8.29 2.01 -15.28
CA SER A 190 7.39 2.65 -16.24
C SER A 190 7.99 3.90 -16.92
N SER A 191 8.97 4.54 -16.30
CA SER A 191 9.78 5.64 -16.83
C SER A 191 11.00 5.17 -17.65
N ASN A 192 11.15 3.86 -17.88
CA ASN A 192 12.33 3.24 -18.49
C ASN A 192 13.64 3.42 -17.70
N GLU A 193 13.56 3.82 -16.43
CA GLU A 193 14.72 3.90 -15.55
C GLU A 193 15.03 2.51 -14.96
N ILE A 194 16.32 2.16 -14.92
CA ILE A 194 16.79 0.91 -14.32
C ILE A 194 16.94 1.14 -12.83
N TYR A 195 16.25 0.32 -12.03
CA TYR A 195 16.39 0.31 -10.58
C TYR A 195 16.69 -1.10 -10.07
N ASP A 196 17.48 -1.16 -9.01
CA ASP A 196 17.89 -2.40 -8.36
C ASP A 196 16.88 -2.79 -7.28
N VAL A 197 16.24 -3.94 -7.45
CA VAL A 197 15.25 -4.49 -6.53
C VAL A 197 15.87 -5.62 -5.72
N PRO A 198 15.80 -5.59 -4.39
CA PRO A 198 16.34 -6.67 -3.56
C PRO A 198 15.53 -7.96 -3.77
N LEU A 199 16.25 -9.06 -3.99
CA LEU A 199 15.72 -10.40 -4.15
C LEU A 199 15.95 -11.22 -2.88
N TYR A 200 14.86 -11.76 -2.34
CA TYR A 200 14.86 -12.60 -1.16
C TYR A 200 14.46 -14.03 -1.50
N LEU A 201 15.17 -14.99 -0.95
CA LEU A 201 14.83 -16.40 -0.98
C LEU A 201 14.18 -16.77 0.36
N CYS A 202 12.98 -17.33 0.32
CA CYS A 202 12.29 -17.73 1.54
C CYS A 202 11.73 -19.15 1.40
N SER A 203 11.90 -19.95 2.44
CA SER A 203 11.30 -21.28 2.52
C SER A 203 9.92 -21.17 3.18
N TRP A 204 8.88 -21.62 2.48
CA TRP A 204 7.51 -21.60 2.95
C TRP A 204 6.80 -22.88 2.52
N ASN A 205 6.08 -23.54 3.44
CA ASN A 205 5.36 -24.80 3.16
C ASN A 205 6.22 -25.85 2.43
N GLY A 206 7.51 -25.96 2.79
CA GLY A 206 8.45 -26.91 2.19
C GLY A 206 8.95 -26.54 0.78
N ARG A 207 8.63 -25.35 0.26
CA ARG A 207 9.09 -24.84 -1.04
C ARG A 207 9.87 -23.55 -0.89
N THR A 208 10.80 -23.29 -1.79
CA THR A 208 11.57 -22.04 -1.83
C THR A 208 10.91 -21.07 -2.80
N TYR A 209 10.70 -19.83 -2.38
CA TYR A 209 10.11 -18.75 -3.17
C TYR A 209 11.10 -17.60 -3.34
N ARG A 210 11.18 -17.07 -4.56
CA ARG A 210 11.92 -15.85 -4.88
C ARG A 210 10.98 -14.65 -4.77
N ILE A 211 11.33 -13.69 -3.93
CA ILE A 211 10.48 -12.53 -3.63
C ILE A 211 11.27 -11.25 -3.82
N GLU A 212 10.77 -10.42 -4.73
CA GLU A 212 11.19 -9.03 -4.87
C GLU A 212 10.34 -8.18 -3.92
N SER A 213 10.97 -7.56 -2.93
CA SER A 213 10.22 -6.72 -1.96
C SER A 213 11.10 -5.61 -1.42
N GLY A 214 10.61 -4.37 -1.41
CA GLY A 214 11.32 -3.26 -0.78
C GLY A 214 12.01 -2.31 -1.78
N SER A 215 12.70 -1.32 -1.22
CA SER A 215 13.27 -0.19 -1.98
C SER A 215 14.78 -0.33 -2.25
N GLY A 216 15.37 -1.48 -1.87
CA GLY A 216 16.80 -1.75 -2.01
C GLY A 216 17.72 -0.92 -1.10
N ARG A 217 17.18 -0.01 -0.29
CA ARG A 217 17.94 0.95 0.53
C ARG A 217 18.56 0.38 1.80
N ARG A 218 18.35 -0.90 2.12
CA ARG A 218 19.01 -1.53 3.26
C ARG A 218 20.38 -2.06 2.84
N PRO A 219 21.46 -1.76 3.58
CA PRO A 219 22.75 -2.37 3.33
C PRO A 219 22.68 -3.84 3.75
N CYS A 220 22.45 -4.74 2.81
CA CYS A 220 22.40 -6.18 3.01
C CYS A 220 23.45 -6.84 2.11
N ARG A 221 24.16 -7.83 2.63
CA ARG A 221 25.12 -8.63 1.88
C ARG A 221 24.46 -9.94 1.44
N PRO A 222 24.77 -10.45 0.23
CA PRO A 222 24.27 -11.75 -0.20
C PRO A 222 24.58 -12.83 0.85
N GLY A 223 23.57 -13.60 1.22
CA GLY A 223 23.64 -14.60 2.30
C GLY A 223 23.13 -14.12 3.66
N ASP A 224 22.89 -12.82 3.85
CA ASP A 224 22.33 -12.30 5.11
C ASP A 224 20.90 -12.82 5.34
N VAL A 225 20.66 -13.34 6.55
CA VAL A 225 19.31 -13.78 6.97
C VAL A 225 18.55 -12.57 7.51
N ILE A 226 17.42 -12.25 6.88
CA ILE A 226 16.58 -11.11 7.19
C ILE A 226 15.16 -11.60 7.48
N THR A 227 14.47 -10.90 8.36
CA THR A 227 13.05 -11.13 8.62
C THR A 227 12.21 -10.23 7.72
N ILE A 228 11.45 -10.86 6.83
CA ILE A 228 10.39 -10.22 6.05
C ILE A 228 9.03 -10.58 6.65
N TYR A 229 7.99 -9.80 6.38
CA TYR A 229 6.69 -9.97 7.01
C TYR A 229 5.63 -10.27 5.98
N ARG A 230 5.01 -11.45 6.13
CA ARG A 230 3.89 -11.91 5.31
C ARG A 230 2.58 -11.41 5.92
N ASP A 231 1.78 -10.71 5.13
CA ASP A 231 0.41 -10.40 5.49
C ASP A 231 -0.49 -11.62 5.25
N ILE A 232 -1.16 -12.12 6.29
CA ILE A 232 -2.02 -13.31 6.20
C ILE A 232 -3.20 -13.08 5.25
N ARG A 233 -3.65 -11.83 5.11
CA ARG A 233 -4.89 -11.50 4.39
C ARG A 233 -4.76 -11.67 2.88
N ASN A 234 -3.57 -11.43 2.35
CA ASN A 234 -3.30 -11.47 0.92
C ASN A 234 -2.04 -12.24 0.54
N GLY A 235 -1.25 -12.69 1.52
CA GLY A 235 0.02 -13.38 1.28
C GLY A 235 1.14 -12.45 0.83
N HIS A 236 0.91 -11.13 0.68
CA HIS A 236 1.94 -10.20 0.26
C HIS A 236 3.04 -10.09 1.30
N VAL A 237 4.27 -10.03 0.81
CA VAL A 237 5.44 -9.93 1.66
C VAL A 237 6.02 -8.53 1.63
N THR A 238 6.31 -8.02 2.82
CA THR A 238 6.82 -6.67 3.01
C THR A 238 7.96 -6.64 4.00
N GLU A 239 8.94 -5.79 3.69
CA GLU A 239 10.00 -5.47 4.63
C GLU A 239 9.50 -4.61 5.79
N ALA A 240 10.19 -4.72 6.92
CA ALA A 240 10.03 -3.76 8.01
C ALA A 240 10.45 -2.35 7.55
N PRO A 241 9.72 -1.29 7.90
CA PRO A 241 10.13 0.08 7.58
C PRO A 241 11.52 0.38 8.16
N GLY A 242 12.32 1.20 7.48
CA GLY A 242 13.78 1.36 7.67
C GLY A 242 14.30 1.81 9.06
N ARG A 243 13.44 1.95 10.07
CA ARG A 243 13.82 2.16 11.48
C ARG A 243 13.05 1.29 12.47
N PHE A 244 12.39 0.24 12.00
CA PHE A 244 11.70 -0.70 12.90
C PHE A 244 12.73 -1.66 13.49
N ARG A 245 13.11 -1.41 14.75
CA ARG A 245 13.78 -2.43 15.57
C ARG A 245 12.70 -3.40 16.03
N ALA A 246 12.74 -4.62 15.52
CA ALA A 246 12.00 -5.70 16.15
C ALA A 246 12.44 -5.73 17.61
N LEU A 247 11.49 -5.67 18.55
CA LEU A 247 11.77 -5.98 19.94
C LEU A 247 12.43 -7.36 19.94
N ARG A 248 13.72 -7.42 20.30
CA ARG A 248 14.37 -8.69 20.60
C ARG A 248 13.46 -9.37 21.61
N LYS A 249 12.85 -10.49 21.22
CA LYS A 249 12.36 -11.46 22.20
C LYS A 249 13.61 -11.84 23.00
N HIS A 250 13.75 -11.27 24.19
CA HIS A 250 14.55 -11.90 25.22
C HIS A 250 13.95 -13.28 25.39
N ARG A 251 14.73 -14.27 24.98
CA ARG A 251 14.53 -15.66 25.37
C ARG A 251 14.89 -15.79 26.83
#